data_AF-A0A367RSN2-F1
#
_entry.id   AF-A0A367RSN2-F1
#
_cell.length_a   1.000
_cell.length_b   1.000
_cell.length_c   1.000
_cell.angle_alpha   90.00
_cell.angle_beta   90.00
_cell.angle_gamma   90.00
#
_symmetry.space_group_name_H-M   'P 1'
#
loop_
_entity.id
_entity.type
_entity.pdbx_description
1 polymer ?
#
loop_
_entity_poly.entity_id
_entity_poly.type
_entity_poly.pdbx_seq_one_letter_code
_entity_poly.pdbx_strand_id
1 'polypeptide(L)' 'MPDGTVKSLSIEGAAILQGFPNWYEFPPQAATAGSIIGYSVPPLFAAQLFTHIQKQLSGAIV' A
#
# COMPACT_ATOMS: atom_id res chain seq x y z
N MET A 1 -16.04 -15.08 13.00
CA MET A 1 -17.00 -15.97 12.33
C MET A 1 -18.06 -16.37 13.36
N PRO A 2 -19.21 -16.96 12.97
CA PRO A 2 -20.28 -17.30 13.93
C PRO A 2 -19.84 -18.26 15.06
N ASP A 3 -18.71 -18.94 14.90
CA ASP A 3 -18.01 -19.80 15.85
C ASP A 3 -16.98 -19.07 16.74
N GLY A 4 -16.85 -17.74 16.63
CA GLY A 4 -15.85 -16.95 17.34
C GLY A 4 -14.46 -16.90 16.69
N THR A 5 -14.24 -17.61 15.57
CA THR A 5 -12.93 -17.63 14.91
C THR A 5 -12.62 -16.29 14.22
N VAL A 6 -11.39 -15.79 14.36
CA VAL A 6 -10.88 -14.61 13.66
C VAL A 6 -10.08 -15.06 12.43
N LYS A 7 -10.40 -14.51 11.26
CA LYS A 7 -9.58 -14.71 10.06
C LYS A 7 -8.53 -13.60 9.98
N SER A 8 -7.27 -13.99 9.88
CA SER A 8 -6.21 -13.08 9.48
C SER A 8 -6.39 -12.67 8.02
N LEU A 9 -6.08 -11.42 7.73
CA LEU A 9 -6.01 -10.94 6.35
C LEU A 9 -4.84 -11.62 5.63
N SER A 10 -5.03 -12.02 4.37
CA SER A 10 -3.93 -12.52 3.55
C SER A 10 -2.95 -11.39 3.20
N ILE A 11 -1.72 -11.73 2.83
CA ILE A 11 -0.73 -10.76 2.35
C ILE A 11 -1.27 -10.00 1.12
N GLU A 12 -1.89 -10.72 0.19
CA GLU A 12 -2.55 -10.12 -0.98
C GLU A 12 -3.66 -9.14 -0.57
N GLY A 13 -4.54 -9.53 0.36
CA GLY A 13 -5.58 -8.64 0.86
C GLY A 13 -5.02 -7.39 1.53
N ALA A 14 -3.95 -7.54 2.32
CA ALA A 14 -3.27 -6.41 2.96
C ALA A 14 -2.60 -5.49 1.94
N ALA A 15 -1.99 -6.04 0.89
CA ALA A 15 -1.37 -5.28 -0.19
C ALA A 15 -2.40 -4.46 -0.98
N ILE A 16 -3.56 -5.06 -1.30
CA ILE A 16 -4.67 -4.36 -1.96
C ILE A 16 -5.20 -3.23 -1.09
N LEU A 17 -5.40 -3.46 0.21
CA LEU A 17 -5.87 -2.41 1.12
C LEU A 17 -4.89 -1.24 1.23
N GLN A 18 -3.58 -1.51 1.17
CA GLN A 18 -2.56 -0.47 1.15
C GLN A 18 -2.40 0.20 -0.23
N GLY A 19 -3.03 -0.32 -1.28
CA GLY A 19 -2.97 0.24 -2.63
C GLY A 19 -1.69 -0.13 -3.39
N PHE A 20 -1.06 -1.27 -3.06
CA PHE A 20 0.02 -1.81 -3.88
C PHE A 20 -0.51 -2.24 -5.27
N PRO A 21 0.28 -2.05 -6.33
CA PRO A 21 -0.12 -2.46 -7.66
C PRO A 21 -0.03 -3.99 -7.85
N ASN A 22 -0.92 -4.55 -8.67
CA ASN A 22 -1.02 -6.00 -8.88
C ASN A 22 0.23 -6.65 -9.49
N TRP A 23 1.12 -5.86 -10.12
CA TRP A 23 2.38 -6.36 -10.68
C TRP A 23 3.50 -6.47 -9.64
N TYR A 24 3.32 -5.93 -8.43
CA TYR A 24 4.35 -5.95 -7.39
C TYR A 24 4.37 -7.32 -6.68
N GLU A 25 5.50 -8.00 -6.76
CA GLU A 25 5.69 -9.31 -6.12
C GLU A 25 6.31 -9.16 -4.72
N PHE A 26 5.63 -9.71 -3.72
CA PHE A 26 6.16 -9.76 -2.35
C PHE A 26 7.08 -10.96 -2.14
N PRO A 27 8.07 -10.86 -1.23
CA PRO A 27 8.84 -12.01 -0.80
C PRO A 27 7.94 -13.14 -0.27
N PRO A 28 8.31 -14.42 -0.47
CA PRO A 28 7.45 -15.55 -0.10
C PRO A 28 7.27 -15.69 1.41
N GLN A 29 8.16 -15.13 2.23
CA GLN A 29 8.01 -15.13 3.69
C GLN A 29 6.94 -14.12 4.12
N ALA A 30 5.81 -14.64 4.64
CA ALA A 30 4.67 -13.83 5.07
C ALA A 30 5.04 -12.76 6.12
N ALA A 31 5.95 -13.06 7.06
CA ALA A 31 6.41 -12.08 8.04
C ALA A 31 7.12 -10.90 7.37
N THR A 32 8.02 -11.17 6.43
CA THR A 32 8.74 -10.15 5.66
C THR A 32 7.79 -9.34 4.78
N ALA A 33 6.89 -10.00 4.05
CA ALA A 33 5.88 -9.33 3.24
C ALA A 33 4.95 -8.44 4.10
N GLY A 34 4.52 -8.95 5.25
CA GLY A 34 3.73 -8.20 6.22
C GLY A 34 4.47 -6.98 6.77
N SER A 35 5.76 -7.08 7.06
CA SER A 35 6.60 -5.94 7.46
C SER A 35 6.72 -4.90 6.35
N ILE A 36 6.92 -5.30 5.09
CA ILE A 36 6.95 -4.37 3.96
C ILE A 36 5.62 -3.62 3.87
N ILE A 37 4.50 -4.33 3.88
CA ILE A 37 3.17 -3.74 3.78
C ILE A 37 2.88 -2.81 4.98
N GLY A 38 3.19 -3.26 6.19
CA GLY A 38 2.86 -2.55 7.43
C GLY A 38 3.73 -1.32 7.71
N TYR A 39 4.96 -1.27 7.19
CA TYR A 39 5.88 -0.15 7.40
C TYR A 39 5.95 0.82 6.22
N SER A 40 5.35 0.46 5.07
CA SER A 40 5.31 1.33 3.90
C SER A 40 4.31 2.47 4.06
N VAL A 41 4.60 3.60 3.40
CA VAL A 41 3.57 4.58 3.06
C VAL A 41 2.66 3.95 2.00
N PRO A 42 1.32 4.03 2.12
CA PRO A 42 0.41 3.48 1.12
C PRO A 42 0.76 4.01 -0.30
N PRO A 43 1.07 3.15 -1.29
CA PRO A 43 1.53 3.63 -2.59
C PRO A 43 0.55 4.57 -3.29
N LEU A 44 -0.76 4.34 -3.17
CA LEU A 44 -1.78 5.23 -3.73
C LEU A 44 -1.69 6.64 -3.13
N PHE A 45 -1.49 6.74 -1.81
CA PHE A 45 -1.33 8.03 -1.14
C PHE A 45 -0.06 8.74 -1.62
N ALA A 46 1.07 8.03 -1.69
CA ALA A 46 2.32 8.59 -2.18
C ALA A 46 2.18 9.14 -3.62
N ALA A 47 1.50 8.41 -4.51
CA ALA A 47 1.25 8.84 -5.88
C ALA A 47 0.38 10.11 -5.96
N GLN A 48 -0.68 10.17 -5.16
CA GLN A 48 -1.56 11.35 -5.09
C GLN A 48 -0.84 12.57 -4.53
N LEU A 49 -0.06 12.40 -3.46
CA LEU A 49 0.73 13.47 -2.85
C LEU A 49 1.75 14.02 -3.85
N PHE A 50 2.48 13.13 -4.52
CA PHE A 50 3.46 13.52 -5.54
C PHE A 50 2.80 14.31 -6.68
N THR A 51 1.66 13.82 -7.20
CA THR A 51 0.90 14.50 -8.26
C THR A 51 0.45 15.89 -7.82
N HIS A 52 -0.02 16.02 -6.56
CA HIS A 52 -0.43 17.30 -6.00
C HIS A 52 0.74 18.29 -5.91
N ILE A 53 1.88 17.84 -5.39
CA ILE A 53 3.10 18.65 -5.28
C ILE A 53 3.60 19.07 -6.68
N GLN A 54 3.64 18.15 -7.65
CA GLN A 54 4.02 18.47 -9.02
C GLN A 54 3.12 19.55 -9.63
N LYS A 55 1.81 19.47 -9.41
CA LYS A 55 0.86 20.49 -9.91
C LYS A 55 1.14 21.86 -9.29
N GLN A 56 1.44 21.92 -7.99
CA GLN A 56 1.79 23.19 -7.33
C GLN A 56 3.12 23.75 -7.84
N LEU A 57 4.14 22.91 -7.99
CA LEU A 57 5.44 23.33 -8.51
C LEU A 57 5.36 23.80 -9.97
N SER A 58 4.60 23.11 -10.80
CA SER A 58 4.42 23.49 -12.22
C SER A 58 3.64 24.80 -12.38
N GLY A 59 2.76 25.14 -11.44
CA GLY A 59 2.07 26.43 -11.41
C GLY A 59 2.86 27.56 -10.73
N ALA A 60 3.93 27.24 -9.99
CA ALA A 60 4.77 28.20 -9.28
C ALA A 60 5.95 28.72 -10.13
N ILE A 61 6.25 28.07 -11.27
CA ILE A 61 7.18 28.58 -12.27
C ILE A 61 6.37 29.42 -13.28
N VAL A 62 6.02 30.64 -12.90
CA VAL A 62 5.57 31.72 -13.79
C VAL A 62 6.31 32.99 -13.40
#